data_AF-A0A7W0N376-F1
#
_entry.id   AF-A0A7W0N376-F1
#
_cell.length_a   1.000
_cell.length_b   1.000
_cell.length_c   1.000
_cell.angle_alpha   90.00
_cell.angle_beta   90.00
_cell.angle_gamma   90.00
#
_symmetry.space_group_name_H-M   'P 1'
#
loop_
_entity.id
_entity.type
_entity.pdbx_description
1 polymer ?
#
loop_
_entity_poly.entity_id
_entity_poly.type
_entity_poly.pdbx_seq_one_letter_code
_entity_poly.pdbx_strand_id
1 'polypeptide(L)'
;MNSIESAAIPTGTVRNRTSFASQLVTIVAVVVPPLGLLSAMGLLWGVAFHWLDLAVLVGMYVVCAFGTTIGFHRYFTHKGFETSNVFKATLAVLGCMTMQGPLTQWVTDHRKHHALSDAEGDPHSPHVGHGDGVWGAIKGFAHA
;
A
#
# COMPACT_ATOMS: atom_id res chain seq x y z
N MET A 1 37.61 9.83 24.22
CA MET A 1 37.03 9.34 22.95
C MET A 1 35.58 9.74 22.96
N ASN A 2 35.23 10.73 22.13
CA ASN A 2 33.92 11.38 22.14
C ASN A 2 32.83 10.41 21.67
N SER A 3 31.76 10.33 22.46
CA SER A 3 30.49 9.71 22.10
C SER A 3 29.91 10.47 20.93
N ILE A 4 29.97 9.90 19.72
CA ILE A 4 29.15 10.38 18.62
C ILE A 4 27.73 9.91 18.94
N GLU A 5 26.93 10.80 19.53
CA GLU A 5 25.48 10.69 19.49
C GLU A 5 25.10 10.40 18.03
N SER A 6 24.45 9.27 17.80
CA SER A 6 23.87 8.91 16.52
C SER A 6 22.84 9.98 16.17
N ALA A 7 23.28 11.02 15.45
CA ALA A 7 22.40 12.06 14.94
C ALA A 7 21.27 11.36 14.16
N ALA A 8 20.05 11.48 14.67
CA ALA A 8 18.86 10.96 14.01
C ALA A 8 18.87 11.48 12.57
N ILE A 9 18.98 10.58 11.60
CA ILE A 9 18.90 10.95 10.19
C ILE A 9 17.55 11.65 10.03
N PRO A 10 17.51 12.91 9.54
CA PRO A 10 16.26 13.61 9.31
C PRO A 10 15.48 12.80 8.29
N THR A 11 14.55 11.99 8.80
CA THR A 11 13.74 11.10 8.01
C THR A 11 12.68 12.00 7.41
N GLY A 12 12.83 12.38 6.14
CA GLY A 12 11.92 13.30 5.46
C GLY A 12 10.46 12.89 5.68
N THR A 13 9.61 13.87 6.00
CA THR A 13 8.15 13.78 6.24
C THR A 13 7.63 12.39 6.60
N VAL A 14 8.15 11.79 7.68
CA VAL A 14 7.50 10.62 8.26
C VAL A 14 6.15 11.11 8.77
N ARG A 15 5.06 10.60 8.21
CA ARG A 15 3.74 10.87 8.76
C ARG A 15 3.74 10.35 10.20
N ASN A 16 3.60 11.26 11.17
CA ASN A 16 3.33 10.88 12.56
C ASN A 16 2.15 9.89 12.59
N ARG A 17 2.12 9.05 13.62
CA ARG A 17 1.09 8.03 13.86
C ARG A 17 -0.28 8.48 13.33
N THR A 18 -0.88 7.70 12.44
CA THR A 18 -2.17 8.02 11.83
C THR A 18 -3.20 8.30 12.91
N SER A 19 -3.90 9.43 12.82
CA SER A 19 -4.97 9.74 13.78
C SER A 19 -6.07 8.69 13.71
N PHE A 20 -6.77 8.47 14.81
CA PHE A 20 -7.93 7.55 14.84
C PHE A 20 -8.95 7.87 13.73
N ALA A 21 -9.21 9.16 13.50
CA ALA A 21 -10.07 9.61 12.41
C ALA A 21 -9.53 9.19 11.03
N SER A 22 -8.22 9.33 10.79
CA SER A 22 -7.61 8.88 9.52
C SER A 22 -7.74 7.37 9.33
N GLN A 23 -7.48 6.59 10.39
CA GLN A 23 -7.58 5.13 10.36
C GLN A 23 -9.02 4.68 10.09
N LEU A 24 -10.01 5.31 10.74
CA LEU A 24 -11.41 5.03 10.49
C LEU A 24 -11.82 5.35 9.04
N VAL A 25 -11.39 6.52 8.53
CA VAL A 25 -11.64 6.89 7.12
C VAL A 25 -11.05 5.87 6.17
N THR A 26 -9.80 5.43 6.38
CA THR A 26 -9.17 4.41 5.55
C THR A 26 -9.93 3.08 5.61
N ILE A 27 -10.29 2.60 6.79
CA ILE A 27 -11.05 1.34 6.94
C ILE A 27 -12.38 1.43 6.19
N VAL A 28 -13.14 2.51 6.39
CA VAL A 28 -14.42 2.70 5.69
C VAL A 28 -14.22 2.76 4.17
N ALA A 29 -13.25 3.54 3.71
CA ALA A 29 -12.97 3.71 2.28
C ALA A 29 -12.50 2.41 1.61
N VAL A 30 -11.85 1.51 2.34
CA VAL A 30 -11.36 0.23 1.80
C VAL A 30 -12.43 -0.87 1.90
N VAL A 31 -13.22 -0.92 2.97
CA VAL A 31 -14.14 -2.05 3.24
C VAL A 31 -15.52 -1.83 2.63
N VAL A 32 -16.07 -0.62 2.70
CA VAL A 32 -17.44 -0.35 2.25
C VAL A 32 -17.61 -0.55 0.73
N PRO A 33 -16.73 -0.03 -0.15
CA PRO A 33 -16.94 -0.18 -1.58
C PRO A 33 -16.93 -1.63 -2.09
N PRO A 34 -15.99 -2.52 -1.67
CA PRO A 34 -16.05 -3.93 -2.05
C PRO A 34 -17.31 -4.63 -1.54
N LEU A 35 -17.73 -4.38 -0.30
CA LEU A 35 -18.97 -4.97 0.23
C LEU A 35 -20.20 -4.49 -0.55
N GLY A 36 -20.26 -3.20 -0.88
CA GLY A 36 -21.32 -2.64 -1.72
C GLY A 36 -21.34 -3.26 -3.11
N LEU A 37 -20.17 -3.42 -3.73
CA LEU A 37 -20.03 -4.08 -5.03
C LEU A 37 -20.49 -5.54 -4.98
N LEU A 38 -20.04 -6.32 -3.99
CA LEU A 38 -20.46 -7.72 -3.82
C LEU A 38 -21.97 -7.85 -3.59
N SER A 39 -22.55 -6.95 -2.79
CA SER A 39 -23.99 -6.91 -2.56
C SER A 39 -24.76 -6.59 -3.84
N ALA A 40 -24.30 -5.60 -4.61
CA ALA A 40 -24.90 -5.23 -5.90
C ALA A 40 -24.80 -6.37 -6.93
N MET A 41 -23.64 -7.05 -7.00
CA MET A 41 -23.45 -8.21 -7.86
C MET A 41 -24.44 -9.33 -7.53
N GLY A 42 -24.66 -9.62 -6.24
CA GLY A 42 -25.61 -10.66 -5.82
C GLY A 42 -27.08 -10.29 -6.09
N LEU A 43 -27.47 -9.05 -5.81
CA LEU A 43 -28.86 -8.61 -5.91
C LEU A 43 -29.30 -8.26 -7.35
N LEU A 44 -28.37 -7.84 -8.21
CA LEU A 44 -28.68 -7.31 -9.55
C LEU A 44 -28.09 -8.16 -10.69
N TRP A 45 -27.70 -9.40 -10.39
CA TRP A 45 -27.17 -10.32 -11.40
C TRP A 45 -28.19 -10.60 -12.50
N GLY A 46 -27.77 -10.45 -13.76
CA GLY A 46 -28.64 -10.64 -14.94
C GLY A 46 -29.61 -9.48 -15.22
N VAL A 47 -29.59 -8.42 -14.40
CA VAL A 47 -30.37 -7.19 -14.63
C VAL A 47 -29.42 -6.03 -14.93
N ALA A 48 -28.52 -5.73 -14.00
CA ALA A 48 -27.56 -4.64 -14.12
C ALA A 48 -26.10 -5.13 -14.14
N PHE A 49 -25.85 -6.37 -13.70
CA PHE A 49 -24.51 -6.96 -13.66
C PHE A 49 -24.47 -8.27 -14.45
N HIS A 50 -23.47 -8.41 -15.31
CA HIS A 50 -23.31 -9.53 -16.22
C HIS A 50 -21.87 -10.04 -16.24
N TRP A 51 -21.65 -11.14 -16.97
CA TRP A 51 -20.32 -11.73 -17.15
C TRP A 51 -19.29 -10.76 -17.74
N LEU A 52 -19.70 -9.82 -18.60
CA LEU A 52 -18.81 -8.81 -19.13
C LEU A 52 -18.30 -7.87 -18.03
N ASP A 53 -19.17 -7.44 -17.12
CA ASP A 53 -18.80 -6.57 -15.99
C ASP A 53 -17.81 -7.28 -15.07
N LEU A 54 -18.03 -8.57 -14.80
CA LEU A 54 -17.08 -9.39 -14.05
C LEU A 54 -15.73 -9.50 -14.78
N ALA A 55 -15.74 -9.72 -16.10
CA ALA A 55 -14.52 -9.82 -16.89
C ALA A 55 -13.75 -8.49 -16.89
N VAL A 56 -14.43 -7.35 -17.01
CA VAL A 56 -13.82 -6.02 -16.91
C VAL A 56 -13.26 -5.78 -15.51
N LEU A 57 -14.00 -6.13 -14.45
CA LEU A 57 -13.54 -6.00 -13.07
C LEU A 57 -12.23 -6.79 -12.85
N VAL A 58 -12.21 -8.06 -13.23
CA VAL A 58 -11.03 -8.93 -13.07
C VAL A 58 -9.87 -8.45 -13.95
N GLY A 59 -10.15 -8.09 -15.21
CA GLY A 59 -9.14 -7.57 -16.12
C GLY A 59 -8.48 -6.30 -15.60
N MET A 60 -9.28 -5.33 -15.16
CA MET A 60 -8.78 -4.08 -14.58
C MET A 60 -8.06 -4.31 -13.25
N TYR A 61 -8.52 -5.24 -12.42
CA TYR A 61 -7.80 -5.62 -11.20
C TYR A 61 -6.37 -6.07 -11.51
N VAL A 62 -6.20 -6.97 -12.49
CA VAL A 62 -4.88 -7.47 -12.90
C VAL A 62 -4.01 -6.35 -13.48
N VAL A 63 -4.57 -5.51 -14.37
CA VAL A 63 -3.83 -4.40 -15.00
C VAL A 63 -3.36 -3.39 -13.94
N CYS A 64 -4.21 -3.01 -13.00
CA CYS A 64 -3.84 -2.12 -11.90
C CYS A 64 -2.82 -2.78 -10.95
N ALA A 65 -2.95 -4.08 -10.66
CA ALA A 65 -1.99 -4.82 -9.85
C ALA A 65 -0.58 -4.85 -10.47
N PHE A 66 -0.46 -4.88 -11.81
CA PHE A 66 0.82 -4.66 -12.48
C PHE A 66 1.37 -3.25 -12.28
N GLY A 67 0.50 -2.23 -12.22
CA GLY A 67 0.88 -0.87 -11.83
C GLY A 67 1.64 -0.81 -10.50
N THR A 68 1.17 -1.51 -9.47
CA THR A 68 1.89 -1.57 -8.19
C THR A 68 3.10 -2.50 -8.26
N THR A 69 2.93 -3.74 -8.70
CA THR A 69 3.98 -4.77 -8.58
C THR A 69 5.13 -4.55 -9.55
N ILE A 70 4.86 -4.11 -10.78
CA ILE A 70 5.88 -3.82 -11.79
C ILE A 70 6.26 -2.35 -11.74
N GLY A 71 5.28 -1.45 -11.67
CA GLY A 71 5.50 0.00 -11.64
C GLY A 71 6.09 0.47 -10.30
N PHE A 72 5.24 0.63 -9.28
CA PHE A 72 5.66 1.21 -8.00
C PHE A 72 6.83 0.44 -7.37
N HIS A 73 6.71 -0.89 -7.29
CA HIS A 73 7.68 -1.75 -6.64
C HIS A 73 8.97 -1.96 -7.46
N ARG A 74 8.89 -2.64 -8.61
CA ARG A 74 10.10 -3.03 -9.35
C ARG A 74 10.76 -1.86 -10.09
N TYR A 75 9.97 -1.02 -10.75
CA TYR A 75 10.50 0.09 -11.54
C TYR A 75 10.88 1.28 -10.68
N PHE A 76 9.92 1.89 -9.96
CA PHE A 76 10.16 3.15 -9.25
C PHE A 76 10.96 2.98 -7.94
N THR A 77 10.69 1.92 -7.17
CA THR A 77 11.42 1.67 -5.93
C THR A 77 12.78 1.04 -6.18
N HIS A 78 12.82 -0.12 -6.83
CA HIS A 78 14.03 -0.94 -6.96
C HIS A 78 14.87 -0.68 -8.21
N LYS A 79 14.39 0.13 -9.16
CA LYS A 79 15.08 0.42 -10.42
C LYS A 79 15.50 -0.85 -11.17
N GLY A 80 14.64 -1.88 -11.16
CA GLY A 80 14.98 -3.21 -11.66
C GLY A 80 15.11 -3.30 -13.19
N PHE A 81 14.68 -2.28 -13.94
CA PHE A 81 14.80 -2.22 -15.39
C PHE A 81 14.62 -0.78 -15.92
N GLU A 82 15.04 -0.55 -17.15
CA GLU A 82 14.83 0.71 -17.89
C GLU A 82 13.72 0.55 -18.93
N THR A 83 13.01 1.64 -19.24
CA THR A 83 11.89 1.62 -20.20
C THR A 83 11.62 3.00 -20.80
N SER A 84 10.75 3.06 -21.82
CA SER A 84 10.37 4.31 -22.49
C SER A 84 9.57 5.24 -21.57
N ASN A 85 9.57 6.54 -21.88
CA ASN A 85 8.81 7.52 -21.10
C ASN A 85 7.29 7.26 -21.13
N VAL A 86 6.77 6.73 -22.23
CA VAL A 86 5.36 6.34 -22.33
C VAL A 86 5.05 5.22 -21.36
N PHE A 87 5.84 4.13 -21.38
CA PHE A 87 5.59 2.99 -20.51
C PHE A 87 5.79 3.33 -19.03
N LYS A 88 6.78 4.17 -18.73
CA LYS A 88 6.98 4.76 -17.40
C LYS A 88 5.73 5.50 -16.90
N ALA A 89 5.15 6.38 -17.74
CA ALA A 89 3.94 7.10 -17.40
C ALA A 89 2.74 6.13 -17.22
N THR A 90 2.61 5.13 -18.09
CA THR A 90 1.58 4.09 -17.96
C THR A 90 1.68 3.36 -16.62
N LEU A 91 2.88 2.90 -16.24
CA LEU A 91 3.10 2.24 -14.95
C LEU A 91 2.76 3.14 -13.76
N ALA A 92 3.09 4.43 -13.84
CA ALA A 92 2.73 5.40 -12.80
C ALA A 92 1.21 5.57 -12.68
N VAL A 93 0.50 5.74 -13.79
CA VAL A 93 -0.97 5.88 -13.81
C VAL A 93 -1.63 4.63 -13.26
N LEU A 94 -1.24 3.44 -13.74
CA LEU A 94 -1.81 2.17 -13.28
C LEU A 94 -1.55 1.93 -11.79
N GLY A 95 -0.37 2.28 -11.28
CA GLY A 95 -0.08 2.19 -9.85
C GLY A 95 -0.93 3.15 -9.02
N CYS A 96 -1.11 4.39 -9.48
CA CYS A 96 -1.99 5.37 -8.83
C CYS A 96 -3.46 4.91 -8.77
N MET A 97 -3.94 4.17 -9.78
CA MET A 97 -5.29 3.61 -9.79
C MET A 97 -5.55 2.58 -8.67
N THR A 98 -4.50 2.08 -8.00
CA THR A 98 -4.64 1.17 -6.84
C THR A 98 -4.90 1.88 -5.52
N MET A 99 -4.89 3.21 -5.49
CA MET A 99 -5.19 4.03 -4.31
C MET A 99 -4.28 3.77 -3.09
N GLN A 100 -3.04 3.34 -3.30
CA GLN A 100 -2.06 3.10 -2.23
C GLN A 100 -1.29 4.36 -1.79
N GLY A 101 -1.87 5.54 -2.02
CA GLY A 101 -1.23 6.83 -1.77
C GLY A 101 -0.35 7.33 -2.92
N PRO A 102 0.29 8.50 -2.76
CA PRO A 102 1.12 9.10 -3.79
C PRO A 102 2.35 8.23 -4.12
N LEU A 103 2.71 8.15 -5.40
CA LEU A 103 3.87 7.38 -5.87
C LEU A 103 5.16 7.67 -5.07
N THR A 104 5.47 8.94 -4.84
CA THR A 104 6.70 9.34 -4.13
C THR A 104 6.70 8.90 -2.67
N GLN A 105 5.54 8.96 -2.01
CA GLN A 105 5.38 8.49 -0.64
C GLN A 105 5.53 6.95 -0.60
N TRP A 106 4.81 6.23 -1.46
CA TRP A 106 4.88 4.78 -1.54
C TRP A 106 6.32 4.29 -1.75
N VAL A 107 7.05 4.91 -2.69
CA VAL A 107 8.46 4.56 -2.95
C VAL A 107 9.34 4.81 -1.73
N THR A 108 9.13 5.91 -1.01
CA THR A 108 9.91 6.25 0.18
C THR A 108 9.62 5.27 1.31
N ASP A 109 8.35 5.00 1.59
CA ASP A 109 7.91 4.08 2.64
C ASP A 109 8.40 2.66 2.34
N HIS A 110 8.31 2.21 1.09
CA HIS A 110 8.78 0.88 0.68
C HIS A 110 10.30 0.72 0.79
N ARG A 111 11.08 1.75 0.44
CA ARG A 111 12.54 1.74 0.64
C ARG A 111 12.90 1.73 2.12
N LYS A 112 12.16 2.47 2.94
CA LYS A 112 12.35 2.51 4.40
C LYS A 112 12.05 1.15 5.03
N HIS A 113 10.95 0.51 4.62
CA HIS A 113 10.59 -0.84 5.03
C HIS A 113 11.71 -1.83 4.70
N HIS A 114 12.24 -1.84 3.47
CA HIS A 114 13.37 -2.72 3.14
C HIS A 114 14.65 -2.41 3.94
N ALA A 115 14.94 -1.14 4.21
CA ALA A 115 16.15 -0.74 4.92
C ALA A 115 16.09 -1.00 6.44
N LEU A 116 14.90 -0.95 7.02
CA LEU A 116 14.67 -1.05 8.46
C LEU A 116 13.78 -2.23 8.85
N SER A 117 13.59 -3.22 7.96
CA SER A 117 12.67 -4.34 8.16
C SER A 117 12.77 -4.92 9.56
N ASP A 118 11.62 -5.03 10.21
CA ASP A 118 11.48 -5.57 11.58
C ASP A 118 12.25 -4.80 12.67
N ALA A 119 12.75 -3.60 12.36
CA ALA A 119 13.44 -2.71 13.28
C ALA A 119 12.66 -1.40 13.49
N GLU A 120 13.06 -0.65 14.52
CA GLU A 120 12.47 0.65 14.82
C GLU A 120 12.56 1.59 13.61
N GLY A 121 11.44 2.21 13.27
CA GLY A 121 11.32 3.09 12.12
C GLY A 121 10.83 2.44 10.83
N ASP A 122 10.73 1.11 10.73
CA ASP A 122 9.99 0.47 9.63
C ASP A 122 8.49 0.84 9.71
N PRO A 123 7.91 1.48 8.67
CA PRO A 123 6.51 1.90 8.69
C PRO A 123 5.50 0.74 8.76
N HIS A 124 5.92 -0.50 8.47
CA HIS A 124 5.05 -1.68 8.41
C HIS A 124 5.55 -2.83 9.30
N SER A 125 6.38 -2.57 10.31
CA SER A 125 6.89 -3.65 11.17
C SER A 125 5.77 -4.23 12.04
N PRO A 126 5.49 -5.54 11.94
CA PRO A 126 4.55 -6.19 12.85
C PRO A 126 5.19 -6.55 14.20
N HIS A 127 6.52 -6.39 14.34
CA HIS A 127 7.28 -6.88 15.50
C HIS A 127 7.62 -5.79 16.52
N VAL A 128 7.60 -4.51 16.10
CA VAL A 128 8.05 -3.40 16.93
C VAL A 128 6.88 -2.68 17.58
N GLY A 129 6.92 -2.46 18.90
CA GLY A 129 5.95 -1.62 19.61
C GLY A 129 4.59 -2.25 19.94
N HIS A 130 4.43 -3.57 19.74
CA HIS A 130 3.15 -4.27 19.94
C HIS A 130 3.08 -5.24 21.13
N GLY A 131 4.22 -5.50 21.78
CA GLY A 131 4.33 -6.43 22.92
C GLY A 131 4.47 -7.89 22.50
N ASP A 132 4.64 -8.79 23.48
CA ASP A 132 4.91 -10.21 23.24
C ASP A 132 3.64 -11.10 23.26
N GLY A 133 3.78 -12.32 22.74
CA GLY A 133 2.75 -13.35 22.75
C GLY A 133 1.67 -13.17 21.68
N VAL A 134 0.62 -13.99 21.76
CA VAL A 134 -0.45 -14.04 20.73
C VAL A 134 -1.12 -12.69 20.53
N TRP A 135 -1.34 -11.93 21.61
CA TRP A 135 -1.95 -10.60 21.53
C TRP A 135 -1.03 -9.55 20.92
N GLY A 136 0.28 -9.65 21.16
CA GLY A 136 1.27 -8.82 20.51
C GLY A 136 1.30 -9.06 19.00
N ALA A 137 1.31 -10.32 18.60
CA ALA A 137 1.26 -10.72 17.19
C ALA A 137 0.01 -10.22 16.47
N ILE A 138 -1.18 -10.32 17.09
CA ILE A 138 -2.43 -9.80 16.50
C ILE A 138 -2.37 -8.28 16.34
N LYS A 139 -1.88 -7.56 17.36
CA LYS A 139 -1.75 -6.09 17.31
C LYS A 139 -0.76 -5.64 16.26
N GLY A 140 0.36 -6.36 16.12
CA GLY A 140 1.37 -6.10 15.11
C GLY A 140 0.86 -6.35 13.70
N PHE A 141 0.17 -7.47 13.49
CA PHE A 141 -0.49 -7.75 12.20
C PHE A 141 -1.55 -6.70 11.84
N ALA A 142 -2.30 -6.19 12.82
CA ALA A 142 -3.28 -5.13 12.57
C ALA A 142 -2.66 -3.75 12.32
N HIS A 143 -1.36 -3.57 12.62
CA HIS A 143 -0.63 -2.34 12.37
C HIS A 143 0.04 -2.31 10.99
N ALA A 144 0.71 -3.42 10.64
CA ALA A 144 1.46 -3.59 9.40
C ALA A 144 0.57 -3.45 8.15
#